data_AF-A0A1L8ZAB2-F1
#
_entry.id   AF-A0A1L8ZAB2-F1
#
_cell.length_a   1.000
_cell.length_b   1.000
_cell.length_c   1.000
_cell.angle_alpha   90.00
_cell.angle_beta   90.00
_cell.angle_gamma   90.00
#
_symmetry.space_group_name_H-M   'P 1'
#
loop_
_entity.id
_entity.type
_entity.pdbx_description
1 polymer ?
#
loop_
_entity_poly.entity_id
_entity_poly.type
_entity_poly.pdbx_seq_one_letter_code
_entity_poly.pdbx_strand_id
1 'polypeptide(L)'
;MKKIFTLILIFSLTMQIFAQEKLEKGVGDIATVMKYESEKATILAPLLLNIFLSCGIGSFVQGDYIGGSALLGSQVLGIMLIITGKSFFASRLKDAEPTMPEHILTGIGGLMIAASYITGIIIPFTFANKHNANLKKSLGIALAGFEPNLDIGINGFQLSFKKSY
;
A
#
# COMPACT_ATOMS: atom_id res chain seq x y z
N MET A 1 14.02 2.35 -65.42
CA MET A 1 14.39 3.35 -64.41
C MET A 1 13.26 3.73 -63.46
N LYS A 2 12.05 4.09 -63.92
CA LYS A 2 10.91 4.45 -63.03
C LYS A 2 10.58 3.42 -61.94
N LYS A 3 10.56 2.11 -62.27
CA LYS A 3 10.24 1.03 -61.31
C LYS A 3 11.22 0.90 -60.14
N ILE A 4 12.50 1.22 -60.35
CA ILE A 4 13.55 1.14 -59.33
C ILE A 4 13.41 2.32 -58.35
N PHE A 5 13.12 3.51 -58.85
CA PHE A 5 12.83 4.69 -58.03
C PHE A 5 11.60 4.48 -57.13
N THR A 6 10.55 3.87 -57.67
CA THR A 6 9.36 3.54 -56.88
C THR A 6 9.69 2.56 -55.74
N LEU A 7 10.55 1.58 -55.98
CA LEU A 7 10.94 0.58 -54.98
C LEU A 7 11.76 1.19 -53.84
N ILE A 8 12.70 2.08 -54.16
CA ILE A 8 13.50 2.83 -53.19
C ILE A 8 12.60 3.74 -52.33
N LEU A 9 11.60 4.37 -52.95
CA LEU A 9 10.67 5.27 -52.25
C LEU A 9 9.79 4.51 -51.26
N ILE A 10 9.25 3.35 -51.66
CA ILE A 10 8.48 2.47 -50.76
C ILE A 10 9.34 2.00 -49.59
N PHE A 11 10.58 1.57 -49.85
CA PHE A 11 11.50 1.10 -48.81
C PHE A 11 11.88 2.21 -47.81
N SER A 12 12.06 3.45 -48.30
CA SER A 12 12.35 4.59 -47.42
C SER A 12 11.16 4.96 -46.54
N LEU A 13 9.94 4.90 -47.07
CA LEU A 13 8.69 5.13 -46.32
C LEU A 13 8.46 4.06 -45.25
N THR A 14 8.68 2.78 -45.56
CA THR A 14 8.51 1.70 -44.58
C THR A 14 9.53 1.78 -43.45
N MET A 15 10.77 2.19 -43.75
CA MET A 15 11.79 2.43 -42.72
C MET A 15 11.45 3.60 -41.80
N GLN A 16 10.88 4.69 -42.33
CA GLN A 16 10.43 5.83 -41.52
C GLN A 16 9.28 5.45 -40.59
N ILE A 17 8.29 4.72 -41.09
CA ILE A 17 7.16 4.23 -40.27
C ILE A 17 7.66 3.31 -39.15
N PHE A 18 8.58 2.39 -39.45
CA PHE A 18 9.17 1.50 -38.46
C PHE A 18 9.98 2.24 -37.38
N ALA A 19 10.73 3.27 -37.77
CA ALA A 19 11.49 4.10 -36.84
C ALA A 19 10.57 4.92 -35.92
N GLN A 20 9.50 5.49 -36.46
CA GLN A 20 8.52 6.27 -35.69
C GLN A 20 7.78 5.40 -34.67
N GLU A 21 7.38 4.18 -35.04
CA GLU A 21 6.72 3.24 -34.12
C GLU A 21 7.64 2.85 -32.94
N LYS A 22 8.94 2.63 -33.19
CA LYS A 22 9.92 2.36 -32.12
C LYS A 22 10.14 3.56 -31.21
N LEU A 23 10.18 4.78 -31.77
CA LEU A 23 10.36 6.01 -31.00
C LEU A 23 9.13 6.28 -30.11
N GLU A 24 7.92 6.17 -30.64
CA GLU A 24 6.68 6.35 -29.90
C GLU A 24 6.52 5.33 -28.77
N LYS A 25 6.88 4.06 -29.04
CA LYS A 25 6.91 3.00 -28.00
C LYS A 25 7.94 3.30 -26.91
N GLY A 26 9.14 3.78 -27.27
CA GLY A 26 10.19 4.14 -26.30
C GLY A 26 9.83 5.35 -25.45
N VAL A 27 9.23 6.38 -26.03
CA VAL A 27 8.79 7.59 -25.31
C VAL A 27 7.59 7.30 -24.39
N GLY A 28 6.66 6.46 -24.82
CA GLY A 28 5.56 5.98 -23.98
C GLY A 28 6.04 5.20 -22.75
N ASP A 29 7.03 4.33 -22.93
CA ASP A 29 7.64 3.55 -21.84
C ASP A 29 8.38 4.45 -20.83
N ILE A 30 9.14 5.45 -21.31
CA ILE A 30 9.82 6.42 -20.43
C ILE A 30 8.80 7.29 -19.67
N ALA A 31 7.74 7.76 -20.32
CA ALA A 31 6.71 8.58 -19.69
C ALA A 31 5.97 7.82 -18.59
N THR A 32 5.66 6.54 -18.80
CA THR A 32 5.01 5.70 -17.77
C THR A 32 5.93 5.43 -16.59
N VAL A 33 7.22 5.14 -16.80
CA VAL A 33 8.21 4.97 -15.74
C VAL A 33 8.40 6.25 -14.92
N MET A 34 8.52 7.41 -15.57
CA MET A 34 8.61 8.70 -14.85
C MET A 34 7.36 8.98 -14.02
N LYS A 35 6.16 8.69 -14.57
CA LYS A 35 4.91 8.84 -13.84
C LYS A 35 4.87 7.93 -12.60
N TYR A 36 5.29 6.67 -12.73
CA TYR A 36 5.42 5.75 -11.61
C TYR A 36 6.38 6.28 -10.53
N GLU A 37 7.57 6.74 -10.90
CA GLU A 37 8.55 7.27 -9.96
C GLU A 37 8.05 8.53 -9.22
N SER A 38 7.24 9.35 -9.88
CA SER A 38 6.65 10.56 -9.27
C SER A 38 5.46 10.27 -8.34
N GLU A 39 4.68 9.21 -8.62
CA GLU A 39 3.44 8.91 -7.90
C GLU A 39 3.61 7.78 -6.87
N LYS A 40 4.75 7.07 -6.85
CA LYS A 40 4.97 5.96 -5.91
C LYS A 40 4.86 6.44 -4.46
N ALA A 41 4.12 5.69 -3.66
CA ALA A 41 4.00 5.95 -2.24
C ALA A 41 5.34 5.65 -1.53
N THR A 42 5.76 6.56 -0.65
CA THR A 42 6.95 6.40 0.19
C THR A 42 6.55 5.95 1.58
N ILE A 43 7.31 5.01 2.14
CA ILE A 43 7.00 4.38 3.45
C ILE A 43 7.59 5.18 4.61
N LEU A 44 8.74 5.84 4.39
CA LEU A 44 9.55 6.41 5.46
C LEU A 44 8.82 7.50 6.24
N ALA A 45 8.22 8.48 5.55
CA ALA A 45 7.54 9.58 6.21
C ALA A 45 6.32 9.10 7.02
N PRO A 46 5.38 8.31 6.45
CA PRO A 46 4.26 7.72 7.19
C PRO A 46 4.70 6.89 8.40
N LEU A 47 5.75 6.09 8.25
CA LEU A 47 6.28 5.26 9.33
C LEU A 47 6.82 6.10 10.49
N LEU A 48 7.65 7.11 10.20
CA LEU A 48 8.21 7.99 11.22
C LEU A 48 7.11 8.77 11.95
N LEU A 49 6.09 9.21 11.23
CA LEU A 49 4.92 9.87 11.81
C LEU A 49 4.16 8.94 12.77
N ASN A 50 3.92 7.68 12.39
CA ASN A 50 3.26 6.72 13.26
C ASN A 50 4.12 6.29 14.47
N ILE A 51 5.46 6.32 14.35
CA ILE A 51 6.37 6.06 15.48
C ILE A 51 6.38 7.24 16.45
N PHE A 52 6.40 8.48 15.95
CA PHE A 52 6.38 9.67 16.80
C PHE A 52 5.01 9.87 17.46
N LEU A 53 3.94 9.61 16.72
CA LEU A 53 2.58 9.77 17.18
C LEU A 53 1.68 8.70 16.53
N SER A 54 1.43 7.62 17.26
CA SER A 54 0.73 6.39 16.81
C SER A 54 -0.75 6.57 16.45
N CYS A 55 -1.26 7.80 16.47
CA CYS A 55 -2.66 8.18 16.20
C CYS A 55 -3.01 8.06 14.69
N GLY A 56 -2.39 7.14 13.94
CA GLY A 56 -2.67 6.93 12.52
C GLY A 56 -2.34 8.12 11.61
N ILE A 57 -1.58 9.10 12.08
CA ILE A 57 -1.24 10.31 11.32
C ILE A 57 -0.45 9.95 10.05
N GLY A 58 0.48 9.00 10.18
CA GLY A 58 1.21 8.48 9.02
C GLY A 58 0.28 7.91 7.96
N SER A 59 -0.78 7.21 8.38
CA SER A 59 -1.79 6.67 7.46
C SER A 59 -2.57 7.79 6.75
N PHE A 60 -2.91 8.88 7.42
CA PHE A 60 -3.55 10.03 6.75
C PHE A 60 -2.62 10.71 5.76
N VAL A 61 -1.33 10.87 6.09
CA VAL A 61 -0.34 11.53 5.23
C VAL A 61 -0.11 10.74 3.93
N GLN A 62 -0.18 9.41 3.96
CA GLN A 62 -0.11 8.58 2.76
C GLN A 62 -1.47 8.39 2.05
N GLY A 63 -2.56 8.96 2.55
CA GLY A 63 -3.91 8.85 1.96
C GLY A 63 -4.71 7.60 2.36
N ASP A 64 -4.25 6.85 3.37
CA ASP A 64 -4.99 5.73 3.97
C ASP A 64 -5.91 6.20 5.09
N TYR A 65 -7.06 6.77 4.71
CA TYR A 65 -8.06 7.26 5.66
C TYR A 65 -8.71 6.13 6.49
N ILE A 66 -8.83 4.93 5.92
CA ILE A 66 -9.41 3.78 6.62
C ILE A 66 -8.45 3.31 7.71
N GLY A 67 -7.17 3.08 7.38
CA GLY A 67 -6.17 2.70 8.36
C GLY A 67 -5.93 3.79 9.41
N GLY A 68 -5.91 5.06 9.00
CA GLY A 68 -5.76 6.20 9.91
C GLY A 68 -6.92 6.32 10.90
N SER A 69 -8.16 6.24 10.42
CA SER A 69 -9.35 6.30 11.28
C SER A 69 -9.47 5.09 12.21
N ALA A 70 -9.10 3.90 11.75
CA ALA A 70 -9.07 2.69 12.59
C ALA A 70 -8.07 2.80 13.74
N LEU A 71 -6.87 3.33 13.47
CA LEU A 71 -5.83 3.58 14.48
C LEU A 71 -6.27 4.64 15.49
N LEU A 72 -6.80 5.77 15.02
CA LEU A 72 -7.35 6.82 15.87
C LEU A 72 -8.47 6.28 16.77
N GLY A 73 -9.46 5.62 16.16
CA GLY A 73 -10.61 5.07 16.88
C GLY A 73 -10.19 4.04 17.92
N SER A 74 -9.22 3.18 17.60
CA SER A 74 -8.73 2.16 18.54
C SER A 74 -8.02 2.77 19.74
N GLN A 75 -7.25 3.84 19.56
CA GLN A 75 -6.62 4.53 20.68
C GLN A 75 -7.65 5.29 21.54
N VAL A 76 -8.59 6.00 20.93
CA VAL A 76 -9.65 6.69 21.66
C VAL A 76 -10.49 5.70 22.46
N LEU A 77 -10.89 4.58 21.85
CA LEU A 77 -11.61 3.52 22.53
C LEU A 77 -10.78 2.91 23.66
N GLY A 78 -9.52 2.56 23.43
CA GLY A 78 -8.63 2.03 24.45
C GLY A 78 -8.48 2.95 25.67
N ILE A 79 -8.34 4.27 25.44
CA ILE A 79 -8.31 5.27 26.51
C ILE A 79 -9.65 5.32 27.26
N MET A 80 -10.78 5.31 26.55
CA MET A 80 -12.12 5.29 27.16
C MET A 80 -12.34 4.05 28.02
N LEU A 81 -11.87 2.87 27.58
CA LEU A 81 -11.92 1.62 28.34
C LEU A 81 -11.09 1.73 29.63
N ILE A 82 -9.89 2.30 29.58
CA ILE A 82 -9.04 2.53 30.77
C ILE A 82 -9.70 3.51 31.74
N ILE A 83 -10.21 4.65 31.25
CA ILE A 83 -10.86 5.67 32.08
C ILE A 83 -12.11 5.08 32.73
N THR A 84 -12.93 4.35 31.97
CA THR A 84 -14.14 3.70 32.48
C THR A 84 -13.79 2.67 33.54
N GLY A 85 -12.77 1.83 33.32
CA GLY A 85 -12.30 0.85 34.29
C GLY A 85 -11.93 1.51 35.62
N LYS A 86 -11.09 2.56 35.56
CA LYS A 86 -10.66 3.31 36.75
C LYS A 86 -11.77 4.13 37.42
N SER A 87 -12.66 4.75 36.65
CA SER A 87 -13.73 5.61 37.19
C SER A 87 -14.83 4.78 37.84
N PHE A 88 -15.16 3.62 37.26
CA PHE A 88 -16.10 2.66 37.85
C PHE A 88 -15.60 2.14 39.20
N PHE A 89 -14.28 1.97 39.33
CA PHE A 89 -13.62 1.63 40.58
C PHE A 89 -13.65 2.76 41.61
N ALA A 90 -13.24 3.97 41.23
CA ALA A 90 -13.27 5.15 42.11
C ALA A 90 -14.68 5.46 42.65
N SER A 91 -15.72 5.17 41.86
CA SER A 91 -17.14 5.35 42.25
C SER A 91 -17.63 4.29 43.26
N ARG A 92 -16.99 3.12 43.31
CA ARG A 92 -17.29 2.01 44.23
C ARG A 92 -16.43 2.03 45.49
N LEU A 93 -15.36 2.84 45.51
CA LEU A 93 -14.38 2.89 46.58
C LEU A 93 -14.43 4.18 47.39
N LYS A 94 -15.26 4.18 48.43
CA LYS A 94 -14.76 4.67 49.73
C LYS A 94 -14.08 3.54 50.52
N ASP A 95 -14.41 2.25 50.31
CA ASP A 95 -13.99 1.17 51.23
C ASP A 95 -13.84 -0.27 50.63
N ALA A 96 -13.41 -0.49 49.37
CA ALA A 96 -13.30 -1.87 48.82
C ALA A 96 -12.02 -2.13 47.98
N GLU A 97 -11.68 -3.40 47.75
CA GLU A 97 -10.55 -3.80 46.89
C GLU A 97 -10.93 -3.81 45.39
N PRO A 98 -9.96 -3.66 44.47
CA PRO A 98 -10.19 -3.73 43.03
C PRO A 98 -10.85 -5.05 42.62
N THR A 99 -12.08 -4.94 42.14
CA THR A 99 -12.85 -6.09 41.64
C THR A 99 -12.31 -6.54 40.27
N MET A 100 -12.31 -7.85 39.99
CA MET A 100 -11.90 -8.43 38.69
C MET A 100 -12.33 -7.66 37.43
N PRO A 101 -13.55 -7.09 37.33
CA PRO A 101 -13.97 -6.34 36.14
C PRO A 101 -13.10 -5.11 35.82
N GLU A 102 -12.49 -4.46 36.82
CA GLU A 102 -11.62 -3.29 36.62
C GLU A 102 -10.33 -3.66 35.89
N HIS A 103 -9.64 -4.71 36.36
CA HIS A 103 -8.40 -5.17 35.78
C HIS A 103 -8.61 -5.69 34.35
N ILE A 104 -9.76 -6.31 34.09
CA ILE A 104 -10.12 -6.77 32.75
C ILE A 104 -10.31 -5.58 31.82
N LEU A 105 -11.09 -4.56 32.21
CA LEU A 105 -11.40 -3.43 31.34
C LEU A 105 -10.17 -2.55 31.08
N THR A 106 -9.37 -2.32 32.12
CA THR A 106 -8.10 -1.59 32.01
C THR A 106 -7.08 -2.38 31.19
N GLY A 107 -7.02 -3.70 31.38
CA GLY A 107 -6.14 -4.60 30.62
C GLY A 107 -6.48 -4.66 29.14
N ILE A 108 -7.77 -4.78 28.79
CA ILE A 108 -8.24 -4.76 27.39
C ILE A 108 -7.93 -3.41 26.75
N GLY A 109 -8.20 -2.29 27.44
CA GLY A 109 -7.89 -0.96 26.94
C GLY A 109 -6.39 -0.77 26.69
N GLY A 110 -5.54 -1.22 27.61
CA GLY A 110 -4.09 -1.19 27.45
C GLY A 110 -3.59 -2.05 26.29
N LEU A 111 -4.12 -3.28 26.16
CA LEU A 111 -3.77 -4.19 25.07
C LEU A 111 -4.21 -3.63 23.70
N MET A 112 -5.37 -2.98 23.63
CA MET A 112 -5.86 -2.32 22.42
C MET A 112 -4.92 -1.19 21.97
N ILE A 113 -4.43 -0.37 22.90
CA ILE A 113 -3.46 0.70 22.59
C ILE A 113 -2.13 0.10 22.10
N ALA A 114 -1.62 -0.93 22.78
CA ALA A 114 -0.37 -1.60 22.39
C ALA A 114 -0.49 -2.24 20.99
N ALA A 115 -1.58 -2.95 20.73
CA ALA A 115 -1.86 -3.54 19.42
C ALA A 115 -1.99 -2.47 18.32
N SER A 116 -2.61 -1.33 18.63
CA SER A 116 -2.71 -0.19 17.70
C SER A 116 -1.33 0.35 17.35
N TYR A 117 -0.39 0.39 18.30
CA TYR A 117 0.98 0.84 18.07
C TYR A 117 1.71 -0.05 17.06
N ILE A 118 1.63 -1.37 17.24
CA ILE A 118 2.24 -2.36 16.33
C ILE A 118 1.59 -2.26 14.94
N THR A 119 0.27 -2.15 14.90
CA THR A 119 -0.49 -2.02 13.65
C THR A 119 -0.11 -0.73 12.90
N GLY A 120 0.14 0.37 13.61
CA GLY A 120 0.61 1.64 13.04
C GLY A 120 1.98 1.55 12.37
N ILE A 121 2.84 0.61 12.79
CA ILE A 121 4.12 0.34 12.13
C ILE A 121 3.91 -0.44 10.82
N ILE A 122 2.97 -1.38 10.80
CA ILE A 122 2.77 -2.31 9.67
C ILE A 122 1.99 -1.66 8.52
N ILE A 123 0.94 -0.88 8.84
CA ILE A 123 0.03 -0.29 7.84
C ILE A 123 0.74 0.49 6.73
N PRO A 124 1.74 1.36 7.01
CA PRO A 124 2.48 2.07 5.96
C PRO A 124 3.09 1.16 4.90
N PHE A 125 3.63 0.01 5.30
CA PHE A 125 4.23 -0.95 4.38
C PHE A 125 3.17 -1.62 3.50
N THR A 126 2.08 -2.08 4.11
CA THR A 126 0.98 -2.75 3.39
C THR A 126 0.32 -1.81 2.39
N PHE A 127 0.07 -0.56 2.79
CA PHE A 127 -0.53 0.44 1.93
C PHE A 127 0.39 0.80 0.76
N ALA A 128 1.65 1.15 1.02
CA ALA A 128 2.59 1.52 -0.04
C ALA A 128 2.81 0.38 -1.03
N ASN A 129 2.90 -0.87 -0.57
CA ASN A 129 3.06 -2.02 -1.44
C ASN A 129 1.82 -2.22 -2.34
N LYS A 130 0.61 -2.16 -1.76
CA LYS A 130 -0.65 -2.28 -2.52
C LYS A 130 -0.82 -1.13 -3.51
N HIS A 131 -0.52 0.10 -3.09
CA HIS A 131 -0.61 1.29 -3.94
C HIS A 131 0.36 1.20 -5.11
N ASN A 132 1.64 0.90 -4.85
CA ASN A 132 2.66 0.80 -5.89
C ASN A 132 2.39 -0.37 -6.84
N ALA A 133 1.86 -1.50 -6.37
CA ALA A 133 1.44 -2.60 -7.23
C ALA A 133 0.28 -2.20 -8.15
N ASN A 134 -0.74 -1.53 -7.61
CA ASN A 134 -1.87 -1.03 -8.40
C ASN A 134 -1.42 0.03 -9.41
N LEU A 135 -0.51 0.91 -9.03
CA LEU A 135 0.06 1.94 -9.90
C LEU A 135 0.82 1.30 -11.07
N LYS A 136 1.67 0.29 -10.80
CA LYS A 136 2.35 -0.50 -11.85
C LYS A 136 1.36 -1.18 -12.81
N LYS A 137 0.29 -1.76 -12.27
CA LYS A 137 -0.77 -2.39 -13.08
C LYS A 137 -1.51 -1.36 -13.94
N SER A 138 -1.89 -0.22 -13.36
CA SER A 138 -2.59 0.85 -14.07
C SER A 138 -1.75 1.52 -15.15
N LEU A 139 -0.43 1.61 -14.94
CA LEU A 139 0.49 2.20 -15.91
C LEU A 139 0.97 1.20 -16.96
N GLY A 140 0.55 -0.06 -16.89
CA GLY A 140 1.00 -1.09 -17.84
C GLY A 140 2.48 -1.46 -17.70
N ILE A 141 3.16 -0.99 -16.65
CA ILE A 141 4.57 -1.29 -16.32
C ILE A 141 4.73 -2.74 -15.82
N ALA A 142 3.61 -3.41 -15.53
CA ALA A 142 3.55 -4.84 -15.35
C ALA A 142 3.89 -5.56 -16.67
N LEU A 143 5.20 -5.70 -16.92
CA LEU A 143 5.87 -6.65 -17.79
C LEU A 143 4.90 -7.34 -18.77
N ALA A 144 4.48 -6.63 -19.82
CA ALA A 144 3.68 -7.19 -20.91
C ALA A 144 2.46 -8.06 -20.50
N GLY A 145 1.71 -7.66 -19.46
CA GLY A 145 0.46 -8.36 -19.08
C GLY A 145 0.68 -9.73 -18.43
N PHE A 146 1.86 -9.97 -17.86
CA PHE A 146 2.15 -11.15 -17.07
C PHE A 146 1.92 -10.88 -15.58
N GLU A 147 0.83 -11.41 -15.04
CA GLU A 147 0.70 -11.64 -13.59
C GLU A 147 1.47 -12.95 -13.28
N PRO A 148 2.59 -12.90 -12.54
CA PRO A 148 3.23 -14.13 -12.07
C PRO A 148 2.34 -14.74 -10.98
N ASN A 149 1.71 -15.87 -11.29
CA ASN A 149 1.03 -16.67 -10.28
C ASN A 149 2.03 -17.72 -9.78
N LEU A 150 2.54 -17.50 -8.57
CA LEU A 150 3.42 -18.43 -7.87
C LEU A 150 2.55 -19.42 -7.09
N ASP A 151 2.27 -20.56 -7.70
CA ASP A 151 1.56 -21.66 -7.05
C ASP A 151 2.59 -22.59 -6.39
N ILE A 152 2.57 -22.69 -5.06
CA ILE A 152 3.44 -23.59 -4.31
C ILE A 152 2.64 -24.86 -4.02
N GLY A 153 2.70 -25.80 -4.96
CA GLY A 153 2.16 -27.14 -4.81
C GLY A 153 3.15 -28.11 -4.15
N ILE A 154 2.63 -29.23 -3.64
CA ILE A 154 3.38 -30.30 -2.96
C ILE A 154 4.49 -30.94 -3.86
N ASN A 155 4.48 -30.64 -5.16
CA ASN A 155 5.45 -31.13 -6.14
C ASN A 155 6.56 -30.12 -6.53
N GLY A 156 6.71 -29.00 -5.81
CA GLY A 156 7.78 -28.02 -6.01
C GLY A 156 7.34 -26.69 -6.64
N PHE A 157 8.30 -25.77 -6.83
CA PHE A 157 8.07 -24.43 -7.39
C PHE A 157 7.57 -24.51 -8.83
N GLN A 158 6.35 -24.04 -9.10
CA GLN A 158 5.83 -23.88 -10.44
C GLN A 158 5.51 -22.40 -10.71
N LEU A 159 6.34 -21.77 -11.55
CA LEU A 159 6.13 -20.42 -12.06
C LEU A 159 5.19 -20.50 -13.27
N SER A 160 3.96 -20.02 -13.13
CA SER A 160 3.04 -19.88 -14.25
C SER A 160 2.75 -18.42 -14.55
N PHE A 161 2.69 -18.12 -15.85
CA PHE A 161 2.53 -16.78 -16.37
C PHE A 161 1.19 -16.71 -17.10
N LYS A 162 0.20 -16.03 -16.52
CA LYS A 162 -1.11 -15.83 -17.17
C LYS A 162 -1.07 -14.56 -18.00
N LYS A 163 -1.25 -14.69 -19.31
CA LYS A 163 -1.41 -13.56 -20.23
C LYS A 163 -2.88 -13.12 -20.20
N SER A 164 -3.15 -11.90 -19.72
CA SER A 164 -4.47 -11.28 -19.88
C SER A 164 -4.53 -10.60 -21.24
N TYR A 165 -5.50 -11.00 -22.08
CA TYR A 165 -5.92 -10.21 -23.23
C TYR A 165 -6.80 -9.04 -22.78
#